data_AF-A0A3L7S894-F1
#
_entry.id   AF-A0A3L7S894-F1
#
_cell.length_a   1.000
_cell.length_b   1.000
_cell.length_c   1.000
_cell.angle_alpha   90.00
_cell.angle_beta   90.00
_cell.angle_gamma   90.00
#
_symmetry.space_group_name_H-M   'P 1'
#
loop_
_entity.id
_entity.type
_entity.pdbx_description
1 polymer ?
#
loop_
_entity_poly.entity_id
_entity_poly.type
_entity_poly.pdbx_seq_one_letter_code
_entity_poly.pdbx_strand_id
1 'polypeptide(L)'
;MRVEIALTDHETSTVSWRTSNMLHMALSSHCFFLRTGILVVAAFAGCGEPPQDDTSLKSTVNEVREHIDDAVDGSVDAIGPARAAFLAKLKTRLESIDRKIEQLANKERGLTEEARVEWNKKVVQIKIRRDAAKRRLKTLSEASELGWSDLRDGAEAAWQDLDKAVDAAAAE
;
A
#
# COMPACT_ATOMS: atom_id res chain seq x y z
N MET A 1 42.91 -2.80 -57.08
CA MET A 1 43.97 -2.08 -56.35
C MET A 1 43.31 -1.12 -55.39
N ARG A 2 43.65 -1.25 -54.09
CA ARG A 2 43.33 -0.40 -52.93
C ARG A 2 41.91 0.16 -52.78
N VAL A 3 41.21 -0.53 -51.87
CA VAL A 3 40.00 -0.15 -51.15
C VAL A 3 40.39 0.82 -50.02
N GLU A 4 39.80 2.00 -49.97
CA GLU A 4 39.61 2.77 -48.73
C GLU A 4 38.11 3.07 -48.63
N ILE A 5 37.40 2.14 -47.98
CA ILE A 5 36.05 2.34 -47.49
C ILE A 5 36.25 2.88 -46.08
N ALA A 6 35.85 4.14 -45.86
CA ALA A 6 35.68 4.71 -44.53
C ALA A 6 34.50 4.01 -43.85
N LEU A 7 34.79 2.86 -43.23
CA LEU A 7 33.93 2.21 -42.25
C LEU A 7 34.12 2.92 -40.91
N THR A 8 33.26 3.89 -40.61
CA THR A 8 32.93 4.18 -39.21
C THR A 8 31.83 3.20 -38.82
N ASP A 9 32.30 2.07 -38.30
CA ASP A 9 31.50 0.98 -37.79
C ASP A 9 30.67 1.41 -36.58
N HIS A 10 29.52 0.77 -36.49
CA HIS A 10 28.43 0.98 -35.57
C HIS A 10 28.40 -0.19 -34.58
N GLU A 11 28.16 0.12 -33.31
CA GLU A 11 27.65 -0.81 -32.28
C GLU A 11 28.61 -1.90 -31.77
N THR A 12 28.93 -1.86 -30.47
CA THR A 12 28.24 -2.69 -29.46
C THR A 12 29.02 -2.75 -28.14
N SER A 13 28.26 -2.61 -27.05
CA SER A 13 28.48 -3.30 -25.77
C SER A 13 29.70 -2.91 -24.93
N THR A 14 29.45 -2.19 -23.83
CA THR A 14 29.53 -2.70 -22.44
C THR A 14 29.43 -1.51 -21.48
N VAL A 15 28.32 -1.38 -20.74
CA VAL A 15 28.20 -1.79 -19.33
C VAL A 15 29.01 -0.91 -18.38
N SER A 16 28.27 -0.34 -17.42
CA SER A 16 28.72 0.24 -16.16
C SER A 16 28.99 1.75 -16.09
N TRP A 17 27.89 2.52 -16.17
CA TRP A 17 27.73 3.73 -15.33
C TRP A 17 26.85 3.42 -14.10
N ARG A 18 26.80 2.15 -13.70
CA ARG A 18 26.04 1.65 -12.54
C ARG A 18 26.93 1.25 -11.36
N THR A 19 28.22 1.55 -11.39
CA THR A 19 29.13 1.33 -10.24
C THR A 19 30.10 2.50 -10.05
N SER A 20 29.57 3.68 -9.75
CA SER A 20 30.30 4.73 -9.03
C SER A 20 29.34 5.56 -8.20
N ASN A 21 28.49 4.89 -7.43
CA ASN A 21 27.96 5.45 -6.19
C ASN A 21 27.52 4.34 -5.22
N MET A 22 28.43 3.40 -5.00
CA MET A 22 28.38 2.45 -3.89
C MET A 22 29.80 2.37 -3.33
N LEU A 23 30.21 3.40 -2.58
CA LEU A 23 31.21 3.31 -1.49
C LEU A 23 31.35 4.61 -0.68
N HIS A 24 30.30 5.42 -0.52
CA HIS A 24 30.15 6.24 0.68
C HIS A 24 29.20 5.45 1.59
N MET A 25 29.75 4.52 2.37
CA MET A 25 29.76 4.67 3.83
C MET A 25 28.40 5.22 4.30
N ALA A 26 27.36 4.38 4.38
CA ALA A 26 27.17 3.49 5.51
C ALA A 26 27.55 4.17 6.84
N LEU A 27 26.53 4.39 7.68
CA LEU A 27 26.65 4.73 9.10
C LEU A 27 27.29 6.11 9.41
N SER A 28 26.53 7.20 9.23
CA SER A 28 26.67 8.41 10.07
C SER A 28 25.53 9.39 9.80
N SER A 29 24.40 9.22 10.50
CA SER A 29 23.51 10.34 10.91
C SER A 29 22.39 9.92 11.86
N HIS A 30 22.12 8.62 12.04
CA HIS A 30 21.24 8.13 13.12
C HIS A 30 21.97 7.81 14.43
N CYS A 31 23.23 8.27 14.59
CA CYS A 31 23.99 8.16 15.84
C CYS A 31 24.30 9.52 16.50
N PHE A 32 23.67 10.62 16.06
CA PHE A 32 23.92 11.93 16.67
C PHE A 32 23.32 12.09 18.09
N PHE A 33 22.41 11.21 18.51
CA PHE A 33 21.95 11.15 19.91
C PHE A 33 22.88 10.35 20.85
N LEU A 34 23.97 9.76 20.33
CA LEU A 34 24.99 9.08 21.14
C LEU A 34 26.27 9.92 21.37
N ARG A 35 26.25 11.20 20.97
CA ARG A 35 27.41 12.11 21.08
C ARG A 35 27.08 13.50 21.62
N THR A 36 26.02 13.62 22.41
CA THR A 36 25.85 14.74 23.36
C THR A 36 26.06 14.17 24.76
N GLY A 37 27.20 14.53 25.36
CA GLY A 37 27.66 13.99 26.63
C GLY A 37 26.69 14.26 27.76
N ILE A 38 26.12 13.20 28.30
CA ILE A 38 25.70 13.17 29.69
C ILE A 38 26.97 12.90 30.50
N LEU A 39 27.50 13.97 31.08
CA LEU A 39 28.47 13.92 32.17
C LEU A 39 27.76 13.23 33.34
N VAL A 40 27.89 11.91 33.42
CA VAL A 40 27.50 11.15 34.61
C VAL A 40 28.49 11.53 35.72
N VAL A 41 28.11 12.52 36.52
CA VAL A 41 28.72 12.79 37.82
C VAL A 41 28.29 11.66 38.75
N ALA A 42 29.13 10.64 38.88
CA ALA A 42 29.03 9.67 39.96
C ALA A 42 29.57 10.30 41.24
N ALA A 43 28.68 10.85 42.07
CA ALA A 43 28.95 11.11 43.48
C ALA A 43 28.06 10.17 44.31
N PHE A 44 28.73 9.29 45.04
CA PHE A 44 28.16 8.31 45.96
C PHE A 44 27.32 8.96 47.07
N ALA A 45 26.30 8.20 47.50
CA ALA A 45 25.70 8.08 48.84
C ALA A 45 24.18 8.32 48.86
N GLY A 46 23.42 7.29 48.47
CA GLY A 46 21.98 7.21 48.69
C GLY A 46 21.47 5.83 48.24
N CYS A 47 21.04 5.00 49.19
CA CYS A 47 20.64 3.60 49.02
C CYS A 47 19.63 3.33 47.90
N GLY A 48 19.82 2.21 47.18
CA GLY A 48 18.72 1.42 46.63
C GLY A 48 18.91 0.97 45.18
N GLU A 49 19.62 -0.13 44.97
CA GLU A 49 19.74 -0.83 43.69
C GLU A 49 18.90 -2.13 43.78
N PRO A 50 17.82 -2.31 42.99
CA PRO A 50 17.13 -3.59 42.96
C PRO A 50 17.81 -4.54 41.97
N PRO A 51 17.92 -5.84 42.30
CA PRO A 51 18.60 -6.83 41.47
C PRO A 51 17.80 -7.19 40.20
N GLN A 52 18.52 -7.45 39.11
CA GLN A 52 18.01 -8.13 37.93
C GLN A 52 17.87 -9.63 38.22
N ASP A 53 16.63 -10.12 38.28
CA ASP A 53 16.24 -11.53 38.21
C ASP A 53 15.21 -11.68 37.08
N ASP A 54 15.59 -12.42 36.04
CA ASP A 54 14.83 -12.68 34.82
C ASP A 54 13.68 -13.68 35.00
N THR A 55 13.43 -14.10 36.25
CA THR A 55 12.36 -15.04 36.60
C THR A 55 11.06 -14.35 37.05
N SER A 56 11.10 -13.06 37.42
CA SER A 56 9.90 -12.31 37.83
C SER A 56 9.07 -11.78 36.64
N LEU A 57 9.71 -11.49 35.50
CA LEU A 57 9.01 -10.99 34.31
C LEU A 57 8.10 -12.05 33.64
N LYS A 58 8.44 -13.33 33.77
CA LYS A 58 7.65 -14.43 33.17
C LYS A 58 6.34 -14.68 33.93
N SER A 59 6.29 -14.47 35.25
CA SER A 59 5.03 -14.62 35.98
C SER A 59 4.10 -13.44 35.70
N THR A 60 4.64 -12.21 35.59
CA THR A 60 3.83 -11.04 35.24
C THR A 60 3.30 -11.12 33.81
N VAL A 61 4.06 -11.65 32.85
CA VAL A 61 3.59 -11.84 31.46
C VAL A 61 2.51 -12.93 31.36
N ASN A 62 2.55 -13.98 32.19
CA ASN A 62 1.51 -15.00 32.21
C ASN A 62 0.25 -14.55 32.96
N GLU A 63 0.37 -13.77 34.02
CA GLU A 63 -0.75 -13.23 34.81
C GLU A 63 -1.47 -12.06 34.09
N VAL A 64 -0.71 -11.26 33.34
CA VAL A 64 -1.27 -10.25 32.45
C VAL A 64 -1.99 -10.91 31.27
N ARG A 65 -1.57 -12.09 30.81
CA ARG A 65 -2.25 -12.83 29.73
C ARG A 65 -3.67 -13.28 30.09
N GLU A 66 -3.89 -13.67 31.35
CA GLU A 66 -5.19 -14.19 31.82
C GLU A 66 -6.29 -13.12 31.91
N HIS A 67 -5.92 -11.82 31.97
CA HIS A 67 -6.86 -10.71 32.06
C HIS A 67 -6.96 -9.82 30.80
N ILE A 68 -6.10 -10.01 29.80
CA ILE A 68 -6.18 -9.22 28.55
C ILE A 68 -7.13 -9.85 27.52
N ASP A 69 -7.31 -11.17 27.54
CA ASP A 69 -8.07 -11.86 26.49
C ASP A 69 -9.53 -11.36 26.42
N ASP A 70 -10.17 -11.11 27.56
CA ASP A 70 -11.56 -10.61 27.62
C ASP A 70 -11.72 -9.12 27.24
N ALA A 71 -10.69 -8.28 27.47
CA ALA A 71 -10.74 -6.87 27.13
C ALA A 71 -10.38 -6.60 25.65
N VAL A 72 -9.56 -7.47 25.05
CA VAL A 72 -9.26 -7.44 23.61
C VAL A 72 -10.47 -7.90 22.80
N ASP A 73 -11.14 -8.99 23.18
CA ASP A 73 -12.27 -9.54 22.43
C ASP A 73 -13.46 -8.56 22.30
N GLY A 74 -13.79 -7.84 23.38
CA GLY A 74 -14.89 -6.86 23.36
C GLY A 74 -14.68 -5.70 22.37
N SER A 75 -13.44 -5.36 22.05
CA SER A 75 -13.11 -4.34 21.04
C SER A 75 -13.09 -4.90 19.62
N VAL A 76 -12.73 -6.17 19.46
CA VAL A 76 -12.65 -6.87 18.16
C VAL A 76 -14.04 -7.23 17.63
N ASP A 77 -14.96 -7.62 18.52
CA ASP A 77 -16.34 -7.98 18.17
C ASP A 77 -17.13 -6.82 17.56
N ALA A 78 -16.86 -5.58 17.98
CA ALA A 78 -17.51 -4.40 17.42
C ALA A 78 -16.98 -4.04 16.02
N ILE A 79 -15.75 -4.43 15.68
CA ILE A 79 -15.12 -4.10 14.39
C ILE A 79 -15.61 -5.05 13.29
N GLY A 80 -15.86 -6.32 13.62
CA GLY A 80 -16.34 -7.34 12.67
C GLY A 80 -17.59 -6.92 11.86
N PRO A 81 -18.70 -6.49 12.50
CA PRO A 81 -19.90 -6.04 11.81
C PRO A 81 -19.68 -4.79 10.94
N ALA A 82 -18.92 -3.81 11.43
CA ALA A 82 -18.62 -2.59 10.68
C ALA A 82 -17.79 -2.89 9.41
N ARG A 83 -16.82 -3.79 9.54
CA ARG A 83 -16.03 -4.31 8.42
C ARG A 83 -16.90 -5.05 7.40
N ALA A 84 -17.76 -5.96 7.86
CA ALA A 84 -18.65 -6.71 6.99
C ALA A 84 -19.60 -5.78 6.20
N ALA A 85 -20.16 -4.77 6.86
CA ALA A 85 -21.01 -3.76 6.22
C ALA A 85 -20.26 -2.95 5.16
N PHE A 86 -19.01 -2.54 5.44
CA PHE A 86 -18.19 -1.83 4.48
C PHE A 86 -17.86 -2.69 3.24
N LEU A 87 -17.48 -3.95 3.45
CA LEU A 87 -17.22 -4.89 2.35
C LEU A 87 -18.48 -5.14 1.51
N ALA A 88 -19.65 -5.27 2.14
CA ALA A 88 -20.93 -5.41 1.44
C ALA A 88 -21.24 -4.17 0.59
N LYS A 89 -21.07 -2.95 1.15
CA LYS A 89 -21.23 -1.70 0.42
C LYS A 89 -20.35 -1.65 -0.84
N LEU A 90 -19.07 -2.02 -0.71
CA LEU A 90 -18.14 -2.04 -1.85
C LEU A 90 -18.51 -3.10 -2.90
N LYS A 91 -18.99 -4.28 -2.49
CA LYS A 91 -19.50 -5.31 -3.42
C LYS A 91 -20.68 -4.78 -4.24
N THR A 92 -21.68 -4.20 -3.58
CA THR A 92 -22.84 -3.60 -4.27
C THR A 92 -22.43 -2.46 -5.20
N ARG A 93 -21.46 -1.64 -4.79
CA ARG A 93 -20.89 -0.58 -5.64
C ARG A 93 -20.21 -1.16 -6.88
N LEU A 94 -19.41 -2.21 -6.73
CA LEU A 94 -18.76 -2.92 -7.84
C LEU A 94 -19.77 -3.46 -8.86
N GLU A 95 -20.84 -4.10 -8.39
CA GLU A 95 -21.90 -4.60 -9.26
C GLU A 95 -22.60 -3.46 -10.02
N SER A 96 -22.79 -2.31 -9.38
CA SER A 96 -23.32 -1.11 -10.04
C SER A 96 -22.40 -0.60 -11.14
N ILE A 97 -21.10 -0.52 -10.85
CA ILE A 97 -20.09 -0.12 -11.82
C ILE A 97 -20.01 -1.10 -12.98
N ASP A 98 -20.08 -2.40 -12.73
CA ASP A 98 -20.07 -3.44 -13.78
C ASP A 98 -21.23 -3.23 -14.76
N ARG A 99 -22.45 -2.98 -14.26
CA ARG A 99 -23.60 -2.65 -15.11
C ARG A 99 -23.40 -1.35 -15.91
N LYS A 100 -22.84 -0.30 -15.30
CA LYS A 100 -22.54 0.94 -16.01
C LYS A 100 -21.49 0.72 -17.11
N ILE A 101 -20.45 -0.08 -16.85
CA ILE A 101 -19.43 -0.43 -17.85
C ILE A 101 -20.05 -1.20 -19.02
N GLU A 102 -21.00 -2.11 -18.77
CA GLU A 102 -21.73 -2.80 -19.84
C GLU A 102 -22.55 -1.82 -20.69
N GLN A 103 -23.22 -0.86 -20.07
CA GLN A 103 -23.94 0.19 -20.79
C GLN A 103 -22.99 1.05 -21.64
N LEU A 104 -21.84 1.45 -21.07
CA LEU A 104 -20.82 2.22 -21.78
C LEU A 104 -20.24 1.42 -22.96
N ALA A 105 -19.93 0.14 -22.77
CA ALA A 105 -19.44 -0.73 -23.83
C ALA A 105 -20.43 -0.82 -25.01
N ASN A 106 -21.74 -0.78 -24.74
CA ASN A 106 -22.77 -0.85 -25.76
C ASN A 106 -23.01 0.46 -26.54
N LYS A 107 -22.57 1.62 -26.03
CA LYS A 107 -22.73 2.94 -26.69
C LYS A 107 -21.95 3.08 -27.99
N GLU A 108 -20.95 2.23 -28.23
CA GLU A 108 -20.08 2.34 -29.43
C GLU A 108 -20.83 2.11 -30.75
N ARG A 109 -22.00 1.47 -30.74
CA ARG A 109 -22.73 1.05 -31.95
C ARG A 109 -23.25 2.22 -32.82
N GLY A 110 -23.26 3.45 -32.30
CA GLY A 110 -23.67 4.65 -33.02
C GLY A 110 -22.54 5.62 -33.39
N LEU A 111 -21.28 5.29 -33.07
CA LEU A 111 -20.14 6.17 -33.28
C LEU A 111 -19.48 5.94 -34.65
N THR A 112 -18.84 6.99 -35.19
CA THR A 112 -17.90 6.85 -36.31
C THR A 112 -16.71 5.99 -35.91
N GLU A 113 -15.93 5.51 -36.88
CA GLU A 113 -14.81 4.62 -36.58
C GLU A 113 -13.75 5.29 -35.68
N GLU A 114 -13.43 6.56 -35.93
CA GLU A 114 -12.48 7.33 -35.13
C GLU A 114 -12.99 7.53 -33.70
N ALA A 115 -14.28 7.88 -33.55
CA ALA A 115 -14.92 8.04 -32.25
C ALA A 115 -15.04 6.71 -31.49
N ARG A 116 -15.27 5.59 -32.20
CA ARG A 116 -15.29 4.24 -31.64
C ARG A 116 -13.95 3.87 -31.03
N VAL A 117 -12.85 4.16 -31.72
CA VAL A 117 -11.49 3.87 -31.20
C VAL A 117 -11.24 4.60 -29.89
N GLU A 118 -11.51 5.91 -29.83
CA GLU A 118 -11.33 6.70 -28.60
C GLU A 118 -12.28 6.28 -27.48
N TRP A 119 -13.53 5.97 -27.81
CA TRP A 119 -14.50 5.45 -26.85
C TRP A 119 -14.04 4.13 -26.23
N ASN A 120 -13.58 3.19 -27.06
CA ASN A 120 -13.10 1.89 -26.60
C ASN A 120 -11.87 2.02 -25.71
N LYS A 121 -10.96 2.96 -26.00
CA LYS A 121 -9.84 3.27 -25.09
C LYS A 121 -10.34 3.72 -23.71
N LYS A 122 -11.32 4.62 -23.65
CA LYS A 122 -11.92 5.07 -22.37
C LYS A 122 -12.56 3.91 -21.61
N VAL A 123 -13.36 3.08 -22.27
CA VAL A 123 -14.00 1.91 -21.66
C VAL A 123 -12.96 0.92 -21.12
N VAL A 124 -11.87 0.69 -21.85
CA VAL A 124 -10.75 -0.17 -21.38
C VAL A 124 -10.09 0.42 -20.13
N GLN A 125 -9.83 1.73 -20.09
CA GLN A 125 -9.26 2.38 -18.91
C GLN A 125 -10.16 2.23 -17.68
N ILE A 126 -11.48 2.37 -17.85
CA ILE A 126 -12.45 2.16 -16.77
C ILE A 126 -12.43 0.70 -16.29
N LYS A 127 -12.39 -0.27 -17.22
CA LYS A 127 -12.29 -1.71 -16.87
C LYS A 127 -11.03 -2.02 -16.05
N ILE A 128 -9.88 -1.43 -16.40
CA ILE A 128 -8.62 -1.58 -15.65
C ILE A 128 -8.78 -1.07 -14.21
N ARG A 129 -9.40 0.10 -14.03
CA ARG A 129 -9.68 0.67 -12.70
C ARG A 129 -10.64 -0.19 -11.89
N ARG A 130 -11.70 -0.71 -12.52
CA ARG A 130 -12.64 -1.68 -11.93
C ARG A 130 -11.92 -2.93 -11.43
N ASP A 131 -11.04 -3.51 -12.25
CA ASP A 131 -10.27 -4.70 -11.86
C ASP A 131 -9.33 -4.43 -10.70
N ALA A 132 -8.70 -3.24 -10.67
CA ALA A 132 -7.88 -2.81 -9.54
C ALA A 132 -8.71 -2.64 -8.26
N ALA A 133 -9.91 -2.07 -8.36
CA ALA A 133 -10.84 -1.92 -7.24
C ALA A 133 -11.31 -3.28 -6.71
N LYS A 134 -11.62 -4.24 -7.59
CA LYS A 134 -11.94 -5.63 -7.23
C LYS A 134 -10.81 -6.31 -6.48
N ARG A 135 -9.54 -6.13 -6.91
CA ARG A 135 -8.38 -6.65 -6.18
C ARG A 135 -8.24 -6.02 -4.79
N ARG A 136 -8.41 -4.71 -4.66
CA ARG A 136 -8.39 -4.02 -3.36
C ARG A 136 -9.48 -4.52 -2.41
N LEU A 137 -10.68 -4.78 -2.91
CA LEU A 137 -11.76 -5.37 -2.12
C LEU A 137 -11.39 -6.76 -1.59
N LYS A 138 -10.72 -7.58 -2.40
CA LYS A 138 -10.21 -8.88 -1.96
C LYS A 138 -9.17 -8.71 -0.84
N THR A 139 -8.18 -7.82 -1.03
CA THR A 139 -7.16 -7.53 0.00
C THR A 139 -7.80 -7.04 1.31
N LEU A 140 -8.79 -6.15 1.24
CA LEU A 140 -9.54 -5.69 2.42
C LEU A 140 -10.30 -6.81 3.13
N SER A 141 -10.84 -7.78 2.38
CA SER A 141 -11.52 -8.93 2.96
C SER A 141 -10.57 -9.91 3.65
N GLU A 142 -9.28 -9.88 3.31
CA GLU A 142 -8.25 -10.77 3.85
C GLU A 142 -7.39 -10.10 4.94
N ALA A 143 -7.44 -8.77 5.06
CA ALA A 143 -6.66 -8.01 6.05
C ALA A 143 -7.00 -8.36 7.51
N SER A 144 -6.03 -8.27 8.40
CA SER A 144 -6.25 -8.32 9.85
C SER A 144 -6.85 -7.01 10.36
N GLU A 145 -7.42 -7.02 11.56
CA GLU A 145 -7.99 -5.84 12.22
C GLU A 145 -6.93 -4.74 12.44
N LEU A 146 -5.71 -5.13 12.80
CA LEU A 146 -4.54 -4.24 12.82
C LEU A 146 -4.21 -3.81 11.39
N GLY A 147 -4.47 -2.54 11.06
CA GLY A 147 -4.23 -1.95 9.75
C GLY A 147 -5.44 -1.93 8.80
N TRP A 148 -6.60 -2.45 9.23
CA TRP A 148 -7.80 -2.45 8.39
C TRP A 148 -8.28 -1.03 8.04
N SER A 149 -8.18 -0.08 8.99
CA SER A 149 -8.60 1.32 8.77
C SER A 149 -7.82 2.03 7.68
N ASP A 150 -6.48 1.89 7.67
CA ASP A 150 -5.64 2.54 6.66
C ASP A 150 -5.91 1.97 5.26
N LEU A 151 -6.09 0.65 5.18
CA LEU A 151 -6.47 -0.02 3.94
C LEU A 151 -7.86 0.42 3.47
N ARG A 152 -8.81 0.60 4.39
CA ARG A 152 -10.18 1.05 4.10
C ARG A 152 -10.16 2.41 3.44
N ASP A 153 -9.43 3.36 4.01
CA ASP A 153 -9.39 4.74 3.54
C ASP A 153 -8.72 4.83 2.16
N GLY A 154 -7.61 4.10 1.95
CA GLY A 154 -6.97 3.98 0.65
C GLY A 154 -7.86 3.31 -0.41
N ALA A 155 -8.67 2.33 -0.02
CA ALA A 155 -9.64 1.72 -0.92
C ALA A 155 -10.77 2.68 -1.28
N GLU A 156 -11.36 3.39 -0.31
CA GLU A 156 -12.44 4.34 -0.54
C GLU A 156 -12.03 5.43 -1.54
N ALA A 157 -10.80 5.97 -1.41
CA ALA A 157 -10.27 6.91 -2.38
C ALA A 157 -10.20 6.34 -3.81
N ALA A 158 -9.73 5.09 -3.95
CA ALA A 158 -9.67 4.41 -5.25
C ALA A 158 -11.06 4.15 -5.85
N TRP A 159 -12.06 3.82 -5.02
CA TRP A 159 -13.44 3.63 -5.48
C TRP A 159 -14.10 4.94 -5.88
N GLN A 160 -13.82 6.05 -5.18
CA GLN A 160 -14.31 7.38 -5.56
C GLN A 160 -13.75 7.83 -6.91
N ASP A 161 -12.47 7.58 -7.17
CA ASP A 161 -11.86 7.86 -8.47
C ASP A 161 -12.48 7.02 -9.60
N LEU A 162 -12.74 5.73 -9.35
CA LEU A 162 -13.44 4.86 -10.29
C LEU A 162 -14.85 5.36 -10.59
N ASP A 163 -15.63 5.73 -9.57
CA ASP A 163 -16.98 6.28 -9.77
C ASP A 163 -16.95 7.54 -10.64
N LYS A 164 -16.04 8.47 -10.35
CA LYS A 164 -15.86 9.68 -11.15
C LYS A 164 -15.54 9.36 -12.60
N ALA A 165 -14.67 8.38 -12.85
CA ALA A 165 -14.31 7.97 -14.21
C ALA A 165 -15.51 7.36 -14.96
N VAL A 166 -16.32 6.54 -14.28
CA VAL A 166 -17.53 5.94 -14.86
C VAL A 166 -18.59 6.99 -15.13
N ASP A 167 -18.84 7.90 -14.19
CA ASP A 167 -19.84 8.95 -14.32
C ASP A 167 -19.45 9.97 -15.39
N ALA A 168 -18.16 10.32 -15.50
CA ALA A 168 -17.64 11.16 -16.58
C ALA A 168 -17.88 10.52 -17.95
N ALA A 169 -17.59 9.23 -18.11
CA ALA A 169 -17.88 8.52 -19.36
C ALA A 169 -19.39 8.34 -19.61
N ALA A 170 -20.22 8.27 -18.57
CA ALA A 170 -21.66 8.16 -18.73
C ALA A 170 -22.30 9.47 -19.21
N ALA A 171 -21.72 10.62 -18.85
CA ALA A 171 -22.16 11.96 -19.23
C ALA A 171 -21.79 12.38 -20.66
N GLU A 172 -20.87 11.64 -21.30
CA GLU A 172 -20.57 11.75 -22.73
C GLU A 172 -21.62 11.02 -23.60
#